data_AF-A0A523NUA6-F1
#
_entry.id   AF-A0A523NUA6-F1
#
_cell.length_a   1.000
_cell.length_b   1.000
_cell.length_c   1.000
_cell.angle_alpha   90.00
_cell.angle_beta   90.00
_cell.angle_gamma   90.00
#
_symmetry.space_group_name_H-M   'P 1'
#
loop_
_entity.id
_entity.type
_entity.pdbx_description
1 polymer ?
#
loop_
_entity_poly.entity_id
_entity_poly.type
_entity_poly.pdbx_seq_one_letter_code
_entity_poly.pdbx_strand_id
1 'polypeptide(L)'
;MSKFTIERRKTGEPPQRDSGEVYVVASFDVNRRGNVWNIEILDAYPADNRKIIRRARKTLRATRFRPRISHDGPVNSSGTIRYDYPDDSI
;
A
#
# COMPACT_ATOMS: atom_id res chain seq x y z
N MET A 1 -16.56 16.69 -34.50
CA MET A 1 -15.53 15.92 -33.77
C MET A 1 -15.23 16.65 -32.47
N SER A 2 -15.78 16.18 -31.35
CA SER A 2 -15.65 16.87 -30.06
C SER A 2 -14.27 16.62 -29.45
N LYS A 3 -13.54 17.70 -29.15
CA LYS A 3 -12.22 17.65 -28.52
C LYS A 3 -12.41 17.38 -27.03
N PHE A 4 -12.02 16.19 -26.57
CA PHE A 4 -11.92 15.91 -25.14
C PHE A 4 -10.65 16.59 -24.61
N THR A 5 -10.82 17.67 -23.86
CA THR A 5 -9.72 18.30 -23.10
C THR A 5 -9.52 17.51 -21.82
N ILE A 6 -8.41 16.80 -21.72
CA ILE A 6 -8.01 16.09 -20.51
C ILE A 6 -7.33 17.10 -19.59
N GLU A 7 -8.08 17.65 -18.64
CA GLU A 7 -7.49 18.42 -17.55
C GLU A 7 -6.73 17.46 -16.63
N ARG A 8 -5.39 17.50 -16.71
CA ARG A 8 -4.53 16.82 -15.74
C ARG A 8 -4.83 17.43 -14.37
N ARG A 9 -5.48 16.67 -13.47
CA ARG A 9 -5.59 17.06 -12.06
C ARG A 9 -4.17 17.40 -11.56
N LYS A 10 -3.97 18.64 -11.10
CA LYS A 10 -2.80 18.97 -10.28
C LYS A 10 -2.80 17.99 -9.11
N THR A 11 -1.68 17.32 -8.88
CA THR A 11 -1.44 16.54 -7.67
C THR A 11 -1.74 17.46 -6.49
N GLY A 12 -2.89 17.26 -5.83
CA GLY A 12 -3.20 17.98 -4.61
C GLY A 12 -2.08 17.74 -3.60
N GLU A 13 -1.79 18.75 -2.78
CA GLU A 13 -0.87 18.57 -1.65
C GLU A 13 -1.24 17.29 -0.89
N PRO A 14 -0.23 16.49 -0.47
CA PRO A 14 -0.51 15.32 0.35
C PRO A 14 -1.38 15.77 1.52
N PRO A 15 -2.45 15.02 1.87
CA PRO A 15 -3.34 15.41 2.95
C PRO A 15 -2.51 15.76 4.19
N GLN A 16 -2.79 16.91 4.78
CA GLN A 16 -2.11 17.38 5.98
C GLN A 16 -2.55 16.45 7.12
N ARG A 17 -1.62 15.63 7.60
CA ARG A 17 -1.89 14.50 8.52
C ARG A 17 -1.85 14.99 9.96
N ASP A 18 -2.86 14.64 10.74
CA ASP A 18 -2.92 15.00 12.16
C ASP A 18 -1.89 14.19 12.96
N SER A 19 -1.34 14.80 14.01
CA SER A 19 -0.23 14.27 14.83
C SER A 19 -0.58 13.02 15.67
N GLY A 20 -1.77 12.45 15.50
CA GLY A 20 -2.25 11.24 16.19
C GLY A 20 -2.44 10.03 15.28
N GLU A 21 -2.07 10.10 14.00
CA GLU A 21 -2.31 9.01 13.06
C GLU A 21 -1.43 7.79 13.34
N VAL A 22 -2.04 6.68 13.75
CA VAL A 22 -1.37 5.37 13.85
C VAL A 22 -1.27 4.76 12.46
N TYR A 23 -0.08 4.37 12.02
CA TYR A 23 0.13 3.86 10.67
C TYR A 23 1.25 2.84 10.53
N VAL A 24 1.21 2.09 9.43
CA VAL A 24 2.31 1.21 8.97
C VAL A 24 2.49 1.36 7.47
N VAL A 25 3.72 1.65 7.02
CA VAL A 25 4.14 1.63 5.62
C VAL A 25 4.96 0.38 5.37
N ALA A 26 4.59 -0.39 4.34
CA ALA A 26 5.26 -1.63 3.99
C ALA A 26 5.53 -1.72 2.49
N SER A 27 6.71 -2.22 2.14
CA SER A 27 7.05 -2.69 0.79
C SER A 27 6.83 -4.20 0.71
N PHE A 28 6.50 -4.67 -0.49
CA PHE A 28 6.27 -6.08 -0.75
C PHE A 28 6.38 -6.40 -2.23
N ASP A 29 6.59 -7.69 -2.52
CA ASP A 29 6.54 -8.22 -3.87
C ASP A 29 5.25 -9.01 -4.10
N VAL A 30 4.72 -8.90 -5.31
CA VAL A 30 3.55 -9.63 -5.80
C VAL A 30 4.01 -10.54 -6.92
N ASN A 31 3.72 -11.84 -6.81
CA ASN A 31 4.06 -12.79 -7.86
C ASN A 31 3.01 -12.82 -9.00
N ARG A 32 3.31 -13.54 -10.08
CA ARG A 32 2.40 -13.72 -11.24
C ARG A 32 1.01 -14.28 -10.90
N ARG A 33 0.85 -14.90 -9.72
CA ARG A 33 -0.43 -15.43 -9.25
C ARG A 33 -1.19 -14.36 -8.46
N GLY A 34 -0.51 -13.38 -7.86
CA GLY A 34 -1.10 -12.34 -7.04
C GLY A 34 -0.81 -12.50 -5.54
N ASN A 35 0.04 -13.46 -5.18
CA ASN A 35 0.47 -13.68 -3.79
C ASN A 35 1.58 -12.71 -3.41
N VAL A 36 1.53 -12.26 -2.17
CA VAL A 36 2.52 -11.37 -1.57
C VAL A 36 3.67 -12.14 -0.93
N TRP A 37 4.89 -11.66 -1.13
CA TRP A 37 6.12 -12.15 -0.50
C TRP A 37 7.10 -10.98 -0.28
N ASN A 38 8.24 -11.24 0.37
CA ASN A 38 9.25 -10.23 0.73
C ASN A 38 8.68 -8.96 1.39
N ILE A 39 7.84 -9.14 2.40
CA ILE A 39 7.23 -8.01 3.10
C ILE A 39 8.27 -7.37 4.03
N GLU A 40 8.54 -6.09 3.80
CA GLU A 40 9.41 -5.26 4.63
C GLU A 40 8.62 -4.06 5.15
N ILE A 41 8.88 -3.66 6.41
CA ILE A 41 8.24 -2.49 7.02
C ILE A 41 9.22 -1.34 6.85
N LEU A 42 8.81 -0.32 6.10
CA LEU A 42 9.63 0.85 5.81
C LEU A 42 9.48 1.91 6.90
N ASP A 43 8.27 2.08 7.43
CA ASP A 43 7.97 3.05 8.47
C ASP A 43 6.73 2.62 9.26
N ALA A 44 6.65 3.01 10.53
CA ALA A 44 5.49 2.76 11.38
C ALA A 44 5.44 3.78 12.51
N TYR A 45 4.22 4.21 12.85
CA TYR A 45 3.98 5.04 14.00
C TYR A 45 2.78 4.49 14.81
N PRO A 46 2.93 4.28 16.12
CA PRO A 46 4.19 4.26 16.89
C PRO A 46 5.10 3.11 16.44
N ALA A 47 6.42 3.36 16.35
CA ALA A 47 7.39 2.39 15.82
C ALA A 47 7.42 1.05 16.59
N ASP A 48 7.20 1.10 17.91
CA ASP A 48 7.23 -0.08 18.79
C ASP A 48 5.91 -0.84 18.89
N ASN A 49 4.85 -0.37 18.21
CA ASN A 49 3.56 -1.04 18.26
C ASN A 49 3.58 -2.32 17.38
N ARG A 50 4.02 -3.43 17.99
CA ARG A 50 4.11 -4.74 17.33
C ARG A 50 2.74 -5.26 16.86
N LYS A 51 1.65 -4.82 17.48
CA LYS A 51 0.30 -5.26 17.12
C LYS A 51 -0.10 -4.71 15.74
N ILE A 52 0.12 -3.41 15.46
CA ILE A 52 -0.14 -2.84 14.11
C ILE A 52 0.73 -3.50 13.05
N ILE A 53 2.02 -3.68 13.33
CA ILE A 53 2.97 -4.28 12.38
C ILE A 53 2.54 -5.72 12.06
N ARG A 54 2.19 -6.50 13.08
CA ARG A 54 1.71 -7.88 12.90
C ARG A 54 0.40 -7.91 12.11
N ARG A 55 -0.53 -6.98 12.39
CA ARG A 55 -1.80 -6.86 11.68
C ARG A 55 -1.57 -6.53 10.21
N ALA A 56 -0.76 -5.51 9.90
CA ALA A 56 -0.39 -5.14 8.53
C ALA A 56 0.22 -6.31 7.76
N ARG A 57 1.19 -7.03 8.36
CA ARG A 57 1.80 -8.22 7.74
C ARG A 57 0.79 -9.34 7.49
N LYS A 58 -0.12 -9.59 8.44
CA LYS A 58 -1.17 -10.62 8.30
C LYS A 58 -2.13 -10.25 7.17
N THR A 59 -2.57 -8.99 7.13
CA THR A 59 -3.46 -8.49 6.07
C THR A 59 -2.78 -8.63 4.71
N LEU A 60 -1.55 -8.14 4.54
CA LEU A 60 -0.80 -8.25 3.29
C LEU A 60 -0.69 -9.70 2.78
N ARG A 61 -0.40 -10.66 3.66
CA ARG A 61 -0.29 -12.08 3.28
C ARG A 61 -1.63 -12.69 2.88
N ALA A 62 -2.73 -12.23 3.47
CA ALA A 62 -4.07 -12.73 3.16
C ALA A 62 -4.66 -12.07 1.91
N THR A 63 -4.24 -10.85 1.59
CA THR A 63 -4.72 -10.10 0.43
C THR A 63 -4.19 -10.71 -0.87
N ARG A 64 -5.09 -10.92 -1.83
CA ARG A 64 -4.72 -11.28 -3.21
C ARG A 64 -4.64 -10.01 -4.06
N PHE A 65 -3.45 -9.69 -4.56
CA PHE A 65 -3.24 -8.55 -5.43
C PHE A 65 -3.40 -8.95 -6.90
N ARG A 66 -3.83 -8.00 -7.73
CA ARG A 66 -3.82 -8.18 -9.18
C ARG A 66 -2.37 -8.07 -9.67
N PRO A 67 -1.80 -9.12 -10.28
CA PRO A 67 -0.45 -9.05 -10.85
C PRO A 67 -0.38 -7.99 -11.95
N ARG A 68 0.80 -7.41 -12.13
CA ARG A 68 1.06 -6.56 -13.29
C ARG A 68 1.06 -7.42 -14.55
N ILE A 69 0.45 -6.92 -15.62
CA ILE A 69 0.39 -7.60 -16.92
C ILE A 69 1.40 -6.94 -17.85
N SER A 70 2.29 -7.74 -18.44
CA SER A 70 3.20 -7.39 -19.52
C SER A 70 2.72 -8.02 -20.84
N HIS A 71 3.44 -7.81 -21.93
CA HIS A 71 3.14 -8.41 -23.24
C HIS A 71 3.05 -9.95 -23.17
N ASP A 72 3.94 -10.58 -22.40
CA ASP A 72 4.01 -12.04 -22.23
C ASP A 72 3.10 -12.56 -21.09
N GLY A 73 2.19 -11.72 -20.57
CA GLY A 73 1.26 -12.07 -19.50
C GLY A 73 1.66 -11.56 -18.11
N PRO A 74 1.18 -12.19 -17.02
CA PRO A 74 1.39 -11.68 -15.67
C PRO A 74 2.86 -11.79 -15.24
N VAL A 75 3.39 -10.70 -14.69
CA VAL A 75 4.77 -10.59 -14.22
C VAL A 75 4.82 -10.34 -12.72
N ASN A 76 5.97 -10.63 -12.12
CA ASN A 76 6.23 -10.23 -10.73
C ASN A 76 6.36 -8.71 -10.66
N SER A 77 5.92 -8.11 -9.57
CA SER A 77 5.96 -6.66 -9.37
C SER A 77 6.08 -6.32 -7.90
N SER A 78 6.83 -5.27 -7.58
CA SER A 78 6.90 -4.72 -6.23
C SER A 78 5.88 -3.60 -6.04
N GLY A 79 5.46 -3.39 -4.79
CA GLY A 79 4.54 -2.32 -4.40
C GLY A 79 4.81 -1.85 -2.98
N THR A 80 4.31 -0.65 -2.69
CA THR A 80 4.32 -0.06 -1.35
C THR A 80 2.90 0.30 -0.97
N ILE A 81 2.50 -0.02 0.26
CA ILE A 81 1.19 0.33 0.80
C ILE A 81 1.34 0.95 2.19
N ARG A 82 0.44 1.88 2.50
CA ARG A 82 0.27 2.44 3.84
C ARG A 82 -1.07 1.96 4.40
N TYR A 83 -1.03 1.47 5.62
CA TYR A 83 -2.22 1.21 6.43
C TYR A 83 -2.35 2.32 7.46
N ASP A 84 -3.47 3.03 7.40
CA ASP A 84 -3.88 4.01 8.41
C ASP A 84 -4.84 3.34 9.39
N TYR A 85 -4.62 3.54 10.68
CA TYR A 85 -5.42 3.02 11.78
C TYR A 85 -6.08 4.21 12.49
N PRO A 86 -7.35 4.53 12.15
CA PRO A 86 -8.02 5.73 12.65
C PRO A 86 -8.45 5.63 14.12
N ASP A 87 -8.34 4.46 14.76
CA ASP A 87 -8.68 4.26 16.16
C ASP A 87 -7.46 3.86 17.00
N ASP A 88 -7.40 4.41 18.21
CA ASP A 88 -6.52 4.01 19.33
C ASP A 88 -6.75 2.56 19.82
N SER A 89 -7.62 1.78 19.16
CA SER A 89 -8.04 0.45 19.61
C SER A 89 -7.02 -0.66 19.28
N ILE A 90 -5.75 -0.43 19.67
CA ILE A 90 -4.65 -1.39 19.55
C ILE A 90 -3.89 -1.55 20.86
#